data_AF-A0AA39STG1-F1
#
_entry.id   AF-A0AA39STG1-F1
#
_cell.length_a   1.000
_cell.length_b   1.000
_cell.length_c   1.000
_cell.angle_alpha   90.00
_cell.angle_beta   90.00
_cell.angle_gamma   90.00
#
_symmetry.space_group_name_H-M   'P 1'
#
loop_
_entity.id
_entity.type
_entity.pdbx_description
1 polymer ?
#
loop_
_entity_poly.entity_id
_entity_poly.type
_entity_poly.pdbx_seq_one_letter_code
_entity_poly.pdbx_strand_id
1 'polypeptide(L)'
;MGVNGSSQLIIWWKKSVYWTSGVWQDGQFELLPVLSNEGQGYKNFSYISNDDEKYFTYSINGNHTSVARYMLDSKGAIAESTGLAPFGACSYKFDLGCVEQKSPHCRNKNDRFELRKGFMSVQGVRFDGSYNLSLFDCEAKCFNNCSCGAYDFFINGSQTGCEIWSEETGFTEDNNGREIYFLNHFLNHSNKVKCSKVVDMACHSSHRISSCTRVLFSILFYSKEKT
;
A
#
# COMPACT_ATOMS: atom_id res chain seq x y z
N MET A 1 24.29 -18.78 -7.55
CA MET A 1 24.78 -18.24 -8.83
C MET A 1 24.94 -16.75 -8.66
N GLY A 2 26.17 -16.25 -8.59
CA GLY A 2 26.44 -14.81 -8.54
C GLY A 2 26.29 -14.20 -9.93
N VAL A 3 25.56 -13.09 -10.02
CA VAL A 3 25.40 -12.31 -11.25
C VAL A 3 26.69 -11.55 -11.53
N ASN A 4 27.57 -12.14 -12.34
CA ASN A 4 28.75 -11.46 -12.89
C ASN A 4 28.29 -10.39 -13.90
N GLY A 5 28.60 -9.12 -13.64
CA GLY A 5 28.77 -8.10 -14.68
C GLY A 5 27.52 -7.44 -15.29
N SER A 6 26.33 -7.60 -14.72
CA SER A 6 25.14 -6.94 -15.25
C SER A 6 25.07 -5.47 -14.84
N SER A 7 25.09 -4.55 -15.79
CA SER A 7 24.85 -3.11 -15.61
C SER A 7 23.39 -2.82 -15.24
N GLN A 8 22.89 -3.39 -14.14
CA GLN A 8 21.49 -3.31 -13.72
C GLN A 8 21.37 -2.84 -12.27
N LEU A 9 20.26 -2.19 -11.96
CA LEU A 9 19.82 -1.91 -10.60
C LEU A 9 18.89 -3.02 -10.14
N ILE A 10 19.08 -3.46 -8.90
CA ILE A 10 18.28 -4.53 -8.30
C ILE A 10 17.81 -4.06 -6.93
N ILE A 11 16.50 -4.12 -6.70
CA ILE A 11 15.93 -3.95 -5.37
C ILE A 11 15.77 -5.33 -4.76
N TRP A 12 16.52 -5.57 -3.71
CA TRP A 12 16.42 -6.77 -2.89
C TRP A 12 15.45 -6.52 -1.75
N TRP A 13 14.56 -7.47 -1.52
CA TRP A 13 13.77 -7.51 -0.30
C TRP A 13 14.03 -8.83 0.41
N LYS A 14 14.64 -8.72 1.59
CA LYS A 14 15.19 -9.86 2.35
C LYS A 14 16.17 -10.69 1.51
N LYS A 15 15.76 -11.88 1.08
CA LYS A 15 16.61 -12.85 0.35
C LYS A 15 16.12 -13.07 -1.10
N SER A 16 15.16 -12.28 -1.53
CA SER A 16 14.55 -12.40 -2.85
C SER A 16 14.72 -11.10 -3.63
N VAL A 17 14.84 -11.22 -4.95
CA VAL A 17 14.75 -10.07 -5.84
C VAL A 17 13.30 -9.62 -5.86
N TYR A 18 13.08 -8.33 -5.59
CA TYR A 18 11.77 -7.70 -5.62
C TYR A 18 11.53 -6.99 -6.96
N TRP A 19 12.55 -6.32 -7.45
CA TRP A 19 12.50 -5.56 -8.70
C TRP A 19 13.88 -5.47 -9.36
N THR A 20 13.92 -5.38 -10.69
CA THR A 20 15.12 -5.17 -11.51
C THR A 20 14.88 -4.10 -12.58
N SER A 21 15.88 -3.27 -12.86
CA SER A 21 15.83 -2.32 -13.98
C SER A 21 15.99 -2.99 -15.35
N GLY A 22 16.48 -4.22 -15.40
CA GLY A 22 17.10 -4.75 -16.62
C GLY A 22 18.45 -4.09 -16.93
N VAL A 23 19.11 -4.50 -18.01
CA VAL A 23 20.47 -4.06 -18.33
C VAL A 23 20.47 -2.63 -18.86
N TRP A 24 21.46 -1.83 -18.46
CA TRP A 24 21.73 -0.51 -19.03
C TRP A 24 22.32 -0.64 -20.43
N GLN A 25 21.61 -0.13 -21.43
CA GLN A 25 22.04 -0.07 -22.83
C GLN A 25 21.56 1.25 -23.45
N ASP A 26 22.43 1.88 -24.25
CA ASP A 26 22.11 3.08 -25.03
C ASP A 26 21.49 4.24 -24.23
N GLY A 27 21.93 4.44 -22.97
CA GLY A 27 21.50 5.55 -22.13
C GLY A 27 20.21 5.30 -21.33
N GLN A 28 19.68 4.07 -21.34
CA GLN A 28 18.47 3.68 -20.62
C GLN A 28 18.57 2.26 -20.06
N PHE A 29 17.72 1.92 -19.09
CA PHE A 29 17.57 0.52 -18.68
C PHE A 29 16.43 -0.15 -19.45
N GLU A 30 16.60 -1.42 -19.79
CA GLU A 30 15.65 -2.25 -20.55
C GLU A 30 14.21 -2.20 -20.01
N LEU A 31 14.02 -2.27 -18.70
CA LEU A 31 12.71 -2.30 -18.04
C LEU A 31 12.35 -0.98 -17.36
N LEU A 32 13.06 0.10 -17.69
CA LEU A 32 12.94 1.38 -16.99
C LEU A 32 12.99 2.57 -17.97
N PRO A 33 11.92 2.75 -18.78
CA PRO A 33 11.89 3.78 -19.81
C PRO A 33 11.79 5.21 -19.25
N VAL A 34 11.38 5.37 -17.99
CA VAL A 34 11.21 6.68 -17.32
C VAL A 34 11.87 6.64 -15.94
N LEU A 35 12.87 7.51 -15.72
CA LEU A 35 13.65 7.56 -14.48
C LEU A 35 13.24 8.70 -13.53
N SER A 36 12.36 9.61 -13.95
CA SER A 36 11.94 10.80 -13.19
C SER A 36 10.50 11.17 -13.51
N ASN A 37 9.76 11.64 -12.52
CA ASN A 37 8.38 12.12 -12.69
C ASN A 37 8.29 13.45 -13.44
N GLU A 38 9.30 14.29 -13.29
CA GLU A 38 9.31 15.60 -13.92
C GLU A 38 9.83 15.50 -15.36
N GLY A 39 9.20 16.29 -16.26
CA GLY A 39 9.38 16.23 -17.71
C GLY A 39 10.85 16.11 -18.15
N GLN A 40 11.07 15.19 -19.10
CA GLN A 40 12.36 14.78 -19.62
C GLN A 40 13.26 15.99 -19.97
N GLY A 41 14.34 16.21 -19.20
CA GLY A 41 15.40 17.09 -19.69
C GLY A 41 16.34 17.70 -18.65
N TYR A 42 15.91 17.89 -17.40
CA TYR A 42 16.80 18.53 -16.41
C TYR A 42 17.63 17.52 -15.58
N LYS A 43 17.26 16.24 -15.52
CA LYS A 43 18.11 15.18 -14.97
C LYS A 43 18.78 14.41 -16.10
N ASN A 44 20.10 14.34 -16.07
CA ASN A 44 20.88 13.53 -16.99
C ASN A 44 21.40 12.31 -16.25
N PHE A 45 20.93 11.12 -16.61
CA PHE A 45 21.31 9.87 -15.97
C PHE A 45 22.46 9.22 -16.72
N SER A 46 23.40 8.64 -15.98
CA SER A 46 24.51 7.90 -16.56
C SER A 46 24.86 6.69 -15.72
N TYR A 47 25.37 5.67 -16.41
CA TYR A 47 25.94 4.48 -15.79
C TYR A 47 27.42 4.44 -16.14
N ILE A 48 28.27 4.54 -15.12
CA ILE A 48 29.71 4.45 -15.24
C ILE A 48 30.12 3.02 -14.94
N SER A 49 30.92 2.44 -15.83
CA SER A 49 31.47 1.08 -15.67
C SER A 49 32.83 1.00 -16.33
N ASN A 50 33.88 1.16 -15.53
CA ASN A 50 35.28 1.01 -15.94
C ASN A 50 36.00 0.01 -15.02
N ASP A 51 37.33 -0.07 -15.12
CA ASP A 51 38.14 -1.03 -14.35
C ASP A 51 38.18 -0.70 -12.84
N ASP A 52 37.94 0.56 -12.48
CA ASP A 52 38.05 1.06 -11.10
C ASP A 52 36.68 1.15 -10.39
N GLU A 53 35.62 1.49 -11.13
CA GLU A 53 34.32 1.84 -10.56
C GLU A 53 33.13 1.43 -11.43
N LYS A 54 32.03 1.08 -10.74
CA LYS A 54 30.72 0.82 -11.33
C LYS A 54 29.63 1.50 -10.50
N TYR A 55 28.97 2.50 -11.06
CA TYR A 55 27.86 3.16 -10.41
C TYR A 55 26.86 3.75 -11.40
N PHE A 56 25.65 3.94 -10.90
CA PHE A 56 24.62 4.73 -11.54
C PHE A 56 24.55 6.10 -10.88
N THR A 57 24.49 7.16 -11.68
CA THR A 57 24.43 8.54 -11.17
C THR A 57 23.54 9.42 -12.04
N TYR A 58 23.25 10.62 -11.55
CA TYR A 58 22.58 11.65 -12.32
C TYR A 58 23.11 13.03 -11.97
N SER A 59 23.12 13.91 -12.97
CA SER A 59 23.36 15.34 -12.79
C SER A 59 22.08 16.13 -12.99
N ILE A 60 21.99 17.26 -12.29
CA ILE A 60 20.88 18.20 -12.43
C ILE A 60 21.39 19.36 -13.30
N ASN A 61 20.74 19.58 -14.44
CA ASN A 61 21.02 20.68 -15.35
C ASN A 61 20.22 21.92 -14.93
N GLY A 62 20.84 23.09 -14.93
CA GLY A 62 20.17 24.37 -14.68
C GLY A 62 20.05 24.77 -13.21
N ASN A 63 19.31 25.84 -12.94
CA ASN A 63 19.20 26.46 -11.61
C ASN A 63 18.05 25.87 -10.76
N HIS A 64 17.83 24.55 -10.86
CA HIS A 64 16.78 23.85 -10.13
C HIS A 64 17.19 23.71 -8.66
N THR A 65 16.40 24.29 -7.77
CA THR A 65 16.64 24.31 -6.32
C THR A 65 16.01 23.14 -5.57
N SER A 66 15.20 22.33 -6.27
CA SER A 66 14.53 21.16 -5.68
C SER A 66 15.54 20.04 -5.39
N VAL A 67 15.48 19.51 -4.17
CA VAL A 67 16.25 18.33 -3.75
C VAL A 67 15.73 17.10 -4.49
N ALA A 68 16.22 16.88 -5.70
CA ALA A 68 15.93 15.70 -6.49
C ALA A 68 16.70 14.51 -5.92
N ARG A 69 16.24 13.90 -4.81
CA ARG A 69 16.81 12.68 -4.23
C ARG A 69 15.86 11.51 -4.43
N TYR A 70 16.43 10.32 -4.57
CA TYR A 70 15.70 9.06 -4.52
C TYR A 70 15.85 8.46 -3.12
N MET A 71 14.74 8.08 -2.49
CA MET A 71 14.71 7.53 -1.15
C MET A 71 13.81 6.30 -1.10
N LEU A 72 14.26 5.24 -0.44
CA LEU A 72 13.39 4.09 -0.15
C LEU A 72 12.49 4.44 1.04
N ASP A 73 11.17 4.30 0.88
CA ASP A 73 10.19 4.56 1.93
C ASP A 73 9.87 3.30 2.75
N SER A 74 9.09 3.46 3.82
CA SER A 74 8.71 2.35 4.72
C SER A 74 7.77 1.32 4.07
N LYS A 75 7.16 1.65 2.93
CA LYS A 75 6.32 0.76 2.12
C LYS A 75 7.16 0.00 1.07
N GLY A 76 8.47 0.21 1.04
CA GLY A 76 9.37 -0.44 0.08
C GLY A 76 9.29 0.16 -1.33
N ALA A 77 8.70 1.35 -1.49
CA ALA A 77 8.68 2.09 -2.74
C ALA A 77 9.82 3.12 -2.77
N ILE A 78 10.28 3.46 -3.98
CA ILE A 78 11.23 4.56 -4.16
C ILE A 78 10.41 5.85 -4.28
N ALA A 79 10.71 6.84 -3.44
CA ALA A 79 10.20 8.18 -3.53
C ALA A 79 11.21 9.10 -4.21
N GLU A 80 10.68 10.09 -4.92
CA GLU A 80 11.37 11.22 -5.54
C GLU A 80 10.81 12.53 -4.95
N SER A 81 11.45 13.67 -5.22
CA SER A 81 11.11 15.01 -4.72
C SER A 81 9.61 15.38 -4.73
N THR A 82 8.84 14.87 -5.68
CA THR A 82 7.42 15.23 -5.89
C THR A 82 6.43 14.09 -5.63
N GLY A 83 6.90 12.89 -5.23
CA GLY A 83 6.02 11.74 -5.02
C GLY A 83 6.72 10.39 -5.13
N LEU A 84 5.99 9.34 -5.51
CA LEU A 84 6.58 8.04 -5.83
C LEU A 84 7.39 8.13 -7.11
N ALA A 85 8.60 7.58 -7.13
CA ALA A 85 9.38 7.42 -8.33
C ALA A 85 8.66 6.50 -9.33
N PRO A 86 8.90 6.66 -10.64
CA PRO A 86 8.23 5.86 -11.68
C PRO A 86 8.68 4.40 -11.76
N PHE A 87 9.43 3.90 -10.76
CA PHE A 87 10.01 2.56 -10.72
C PHE A 87 10.16 2.04 -9.29
N GLY A 88 10.39 0.74 -9.15
CA GLY A 88 10.73 0.11 -7.88
C GLY A 88 9.57 -0.10 -6.90
N ALA A 89 8.33 0.20 -7.28
CA ALA A 89 7.14 -0.06 -6.48
C ALA A 89 6.29 -1.18 -7.10
N CYS A 90 6.32 -2.39 -6.52
CA CYS A 90 5.53 -3.52 -7.01
C CYS A 90 4.23 -3.64 -6.21
N SER A 91 3.19 -2.95 -6.69
CA SER A 91 1.90 -2.80 -5.98
C SER A 91 0.77 -3.61 -6.64
N TYR A 92 1.04 -4.82 -7.14
CA TYR A 92 0.04 -5.78 -7.63
C TYR A 92 -0.45 -5.66 -9.10
N LYS A 93 0.11 -4.77 -9.93
CA LYS A 93 -0.01 -4.82 -11.41
C LYS A 93 1.35 -5.07 -12.06
N PHE A 94 1.34 -5.34 -13.36
CA PHE A 94 2.54 -5.60 -14.18
C PHE A 94 3.38 -4.33 -14.32
N ASP A 95 3.99 -3.91 -13.22
CA ASP A 95 4.95 -2.81 -13.20
C ASP A 95 6.27 -3.36 -13.76
N LEU A 96 6.82 -2.69 -14.77
CA LEU A 96 8.04 -3.14 -15.43
C LEU A 96 9.17 -3.30 -14.41
N GLY A 97 9.88 -4.42 -14.52
CA GLY A 97 10.96 -4.77 -13.61
C GLY A 97 10.53 -5.50 -12.34
N CYS A 98 9.24 -5.52 -11.99
CA CYS A 98 8.77 -6.26 -10.81
C CYS A 98 8.91 -7.76 -10.99
N VAL A 99 9.51 -8.40 -9.99
CA VAL A 99 9.67 -9.85 -9.97
C VAL A 99 8.48 -10.45 -9.23
N GLU A 100 7.80 -11.39 -9.88
CA GLU A 100 6.65 -12.09 -9.33
C GLU A 100 7.01 -12.72 -7.98
N GLN A 101 6.31 -12.30 -6.92
CA GLN A 101 6.44 -12.89 -5.60
C GLN A 101 5.42 -14.03 -5.46
N LYS A 102 5.83 -15.14 -4.86
CA LYS A 102 4.96 -16.30 -4.64
C LYS A 102 3.82 -15.94 -3.69
N SER A 103 2.61 -15.83 -4.23
CA SER A 103 1.41 -15.65 -3.41
C SER A 103 1.08 -16.93 -2.61
N PRO A 104 0.68 -16.82 -1.33
CA PRO A 104 0.15 -17.96 -0.60
C PRO A 104 -1.20 -18.41 -1.19
N HIS A 105 -1.55 -19.68 -0.96
CA HIS A 105 -2.77 -20.30 -1.50
C HIS A 105 -4.07 -19.65 -1.01
N CYS A 106 -4.04 -19.03 0.17
CA CYS A 106 -5.20 -18.40 0.82
C CYS A 106 -5.37 -16.91 0.47
N ARG A 107 -4.67 -16.43 -0.56
CA ARG A 107 -4.80 -15.04 -1.04
C ARG A 107 -5.15 -15.02 -2.51
N ASN A 108 -6.07 -14.13 -2.85
CA ASN A 108 -6.46 -13.85 -4.22
C ASN A 108 -5.61 -12.73 -4.81
N LYS A 109 -5.52 -12.67 -6.14
CA LYS A 109 -4.82 -11.58 -6.86
C LYS A 109 -5.39 -10.18 -6.57
N ASN A 110 -6.65 -10.10 -6.12
CA ASN A 110 -7.35 -8.86 -5.81
C ASN A 110 -7.34 -8.52 -4.31
N ASP A 111 -6.72 -9.36 -3.48
CA ASP A 111 -6.58 -9.09 -2.06
C ASP A 111 -5.61 -7.94 -1.87
N ARG A 112 -6.08 -6.92 -1.16
CA ARG A 112 -5.30 -5.72 -0.85
C ARG A 112 -5.65 -5.22 0.53
N PHE A 113 -4.70 -4.55 1.16
CA PHE A 113 -4.92 -3.90 2.43
C PHE A 113 -5.42 -2.47 2.25
N GLU A 114 -6.39 -2.10 3.07
CA GLU A 114 -6.96 -0.77 3.12
C GLU A 114 -6.68 -0.15 4.49
N LEU A 115 -6.13 1.06 4.49
CA LEU A 115 -5.87 1.81 5.70
C LEU A 115 -7.19 2.29 6.33
N ARG A 116 -7.29 2.14 7.65
CA ARG A 116 -8.31 2.74 8.52
C ARG A 116 -7.63 3.29 9.78
N LYS A 117 -8.23 4.30 10.40
CA LYS A 117 -7.79 4.83 11.71
C LYS A 117 -8.79 4.45 12.79
N GLY A 118 -8.29 3.93 13.90
CA GLY A 118 -9.16 3.57 15.01
C GLY A 118 -8.52 2.64 16.03
N PHE A 119 -9.36 1.86 16.71
CA PHE A 119 -8.96 0.94 17.78
C PHE A 119 -9.56 -0.44 17.58
N MET A 120 -8.74 -1.47 17.79
CA MET A 120 -9.19 -2.86 17.84
C MET A 120 -9.74 -3.15 19.23
N SER A 121 -10.87 -3.87 19.32
CA SER A 121 -11.47 -4.26 20.59
C SER A 121 -10.62 -5.28 21.36
N VAL A 122 -9.70 -5.97 20.69
CA VAL A 122 -8.80 -6.95 21.29
C VAL A 122 -7.35 -6.69 20.89
N GLN A 123 -6.43 -7.13 21.75
CA GLN A 123 -5.01 -7.13 21.42
C GLN A 123 -4.72 -8.15 20.31
N GLY A 124 -3.92 -7.74 19.34
CA GLY A 124 -3.44 -8.61 18.28
C GLY A 124 -2.20 -9.38 18.72
N VAL A 125 -1.73 -10.26 17.85
CA VAL A 125 -0.47 -10.96 18.05
C VAL A 125 0.67 -10.03 17.64
N ARG A 126 1.58 -9.76 18.58
CA ARG A 126 2.75 -8.91 18.33
C ARG A 126 3.95 -9.71 17.87
N PHE A 127 4.68 -9.15 16.91
CA PHE A 127 5.96 -9.66 16.42
C PHE A 127 6.98 -8.54 16.54
N ASP A 128 7.86 -8.65 17.51
CA ASP A 128 8.90 -7.68 17.89
C ASP A 128 10.34 -8.22 17.67
N GLY A 129 10.47 -9.50 17.29
CA GLY A 129 11.72 -10.25 17.30
C GLY A 129 12.72 -9.99 16.16
N SER A 130 12.58 -8.95 15.34
CA SER A 130 13.61 -8.57 14.37
C SER A 130 13.85 -7.08 14.44
N TYR A 131 15.07 -6.69 14.78
CA TYR A 131 15.56 -5.34 14.47
C TYR A 131 15.33 -5.11 12.95
N ASN A 132 14.76 -3.96 12.59
CA ASN A 132 14.57 -3.50 11.21
C ASN A 132 13.33 -4.05 10.45
N LEU A 133 12.20 -4.28 11.10
CA LEU A 133 10.94 -4.44 10.38
C LEU A 133 10.48 -3.09 9.80
N SER A 134 10.08 -3.09 8.54
CA SER A 134 9.37 -2.00 7.87
C SER A 134 7.86 -2.23 7.86
N LEU A 135 7.09 -1.21 7.49
CA LEU A 135 5.64 -1.36 7.27
C LEU A 135 5.36 -2.42 6.18
N PHE A 136 6.18 -2.46 5.13
CA PHE A 136 6.13 -3.49 4.08
C PHE A 136 6.38 -4.91 4.63
N ASP A 137 7.26 -5.05 5.64
CA ASP A 137 7.47 -6.34 6.29
C ASP A 137 6.26 -6.81 7.10
N CYS A 138 5.53 -5.90 7.72
CA CYS A 138 4.28 -6.23 8.43
C CYS A 138 3.18 -6.63 7.46
N GLU A 139 3.06 -5.92 6.34
CA GLU A 139 2.15 -6.29 5.24
C GLU A 139 2.43 -7.71 4.78
N ALA A 140 3.69 -8.02 4.46
CA ALA A 140 4.10 -9.35 4.03
C ALA A 140 3.85 -10.44 5.08
N LYS A 141 4.10 -10.16 6.36
CA LYS A 141 3.82 -11.09 7.47
C LYS A 141 2.33 -11.42 7.53
N CYS A 142 1.46 -10.41 7.40
CA CYS A 142 0.02 -10.61 7.38
C CYS A 142 -0.45 -11.30 6.10
N PHE A 143 0.04 -10.87 4.94
CA PHE A 143 -0.35 -11.42 3.64
C PHE A 143 -0.05 -12.93 3.57
N ASN A 144 1.12 -13.35 4.07
CA ASN A 144 1.54 -14.75 4.11
C ASN A 144 0.92 -15.57 5.25
N ASN A 145 0.23 -14.94 6.20
CA ASN A 145 -0.49 -15.63 7.27
C ASN A 145 -1.98 -15.69 6.95
N CYS A 146 -2.47 -16.87 6.56
CA CYS A 146 -3.85 -17.04 6.09
C CYS A 146 -4.93 -16.60 7.09
N SER A 147 -4.66 -16.70 8.39
CA SER A 147 -5.59 -16.26 9.42
C SER A 147 -5.56 -14.75 9.64
N CYS A 148 -4.54 -14.05 9.16
CA CYS A 148 -4.45 -12.60 9.30
C CYS A 148 -5.44 -11.90 8.38
N GLY A 149 -6.14 -10.91 8.91
CA GLY A 149 -6.94 -9.99 8.11
C GLY A 149 -6.79 -8.52 8.48
N ALA A 150 -5.99 -8.20 9.49
CA ALA A 150 -5.51 -6.83 9.69
C ALA A 150 -4.10 -6.80 10.28
N TYR A 151 -3.35 -5.73 10.04
CA TYR A 151 -2.08 -5.47 10.70
C TYR A 151 -1.85 -3.98 11.00
N ASP A 152 -0.95 -3.73 11.93
CA ASP A 152 -0.46 -2.41 12.35
C ASP A 152 1.06 -2.50 12.47
N PHE A 153 1.73 -1.36 12.27
CA PHE A 153 3.17 -1.19 12.42
C PHE A 153 3.42 -0.16 13.52
N PHE A 154 4.25 -0.53 14.50
CA PHE A 154 4.60 0.36 15.59
C PHE A 154 6.12 0.52 15.72
N ILE A 155 6.51 1.69 16.23
CA ILE A 155 7.87 2.02 16.61
C ILE A 155 7.88 2.25 18.12
N ASN A 156 8.72 1.51 18.84
CA ASN A 156 8.94 1.69 20.26
C ASN A 156 10.44 1.94 20.51
N GLY A 157 10.81 3.21 20.68
CA GLY A 157 12.21 3.62 20.73
C GLY A 157 12.95 3.29 19.43
N SER A 158 13.97 2.43 19.51
CA SER A 158 14.71 1.92 18.34
C SER A 158 14.14 0.62 17.76
N GLN A 159 13.14 0.03 18.40
CA GLN A 159 12.57 -1.25 17.98
C GLN A 159 11.33 -1.01 17.11
N THR A 160 11.25 -1.74 16.01
CA THR A 160 10.07 -1.75 15.14
C THR A 160 9.36 -3.09 15.28
N GLY A 161 8.04 -3.09 15.14
CA GLY A 161 7.24 -4.29 15.32
C GLY A 161 5.93 -4.25 14.56
N CYS A 162 5.32 -5.44 14.43
CA CYS A 162 4.01 -5.62 13.82
C CYS A 162 3.03 -6.13 14.86
N GLU A 163 1.79 -5.67 14.82
CA GLU A 163 0.66 -6.30 15.50
C GLU A 163 -0.31 -6.77 14.43
N ILE A 164 -0.77 -8.03 14.49
CA ILE A 164 -1.70 -8.59 13.50
C ILE A 164 -2.95 -9.16 14.16
N TRP A 165 -4.08 -9.11 13.45
CA TRP A 165 -5.38 -9.62 13.90
C TRP A 165 -5.94 -10.65 12.93
N SER A 166 -6.65 -11.63 13.48
CA SER A 166 -7.39 -12.65 12.76
C SER A 166 -8.89 -12.37 12.73
N GLU A 167 -9.64 -13.14 11.94
CA GLU A 167 -11.10 -13.04 11.84
C GLU A 167 -11.71 -13.09 13.25
N GLU A 168 -12.68 -12.19 13.53
CA GLU A 168 -13.40 -12.00 14.81
C GLU A 168 -12.87 -10.93 15.78
N THR A 169 -12.47 -9.77 15.28
CA THR A 169 -12.10 -8.63 16.13
C THR A 169 -12.97 -7.42 15.84
N GLY A 170 -13.60 -6.87 16.87
CA GLY A 170 -14.30 -5.58 16.76
C GLY A 170 -13.32 -4.46 16.43
N PHE A 171 -13.74 -3.52 15.61
CA PHE A 171 -12.98 -2.32 15.25
C PHE A 171 -13.89 -1.11 15.38
N THR A 172 -13.38 -0.06 16.03
CA THR A 172 -14.06 1.22 16.16
C THR A 172 -13.27 2.26 15.39
N GLU A 173 -13.89 2.88 14.39
CA GLU A 173 -13.30 3.99 13.64
C GLU A 173 -13.12 5.21 14.55
N ASP A 174 -11.90 5.76 14.55
CA ASP A 174 -11.53 6.98 15.24
C ASP A 174 -10.32 7.61 14.56
N ASN A 175 -10.43 8.87 14.15
CA ASN A 175 -9.36 9.61 13.47
C ASN A 175 -8.13 9.85 14.37
N ASN A 176 -8.29 9.80 15.69
CA ASN A 176 -7.20 9.87 16.67
C ASN A 176 -6.61 8.50 17.01
N GLY A 177 -7.18 7.43 16.45
CA GLY A 177 -6.67 6.08 16.59
C GLY A 177 -5.41 5.82 15.77
N ARG A 178 -4.91 4.59 15.88
CA ARG A 178 -3.72 4.15 15.15
C ARG A 178 -4.08 3.76 13.72
N GLU A 179 -3.06 3.70 12.87
CA GLU A 179 -3.18 3.29 11.46
C GLU A 179 -3.20 1.77 11.36
N ILE A 180 -4.35 1.21 10.95
CA ILE A 180 -4.55 -0.23 10.84
C ILE A 180 -4.92 -0.57 9.39
N TYR A 181 -4.23 -1.56 8.85
CA TYR A 181 -4.36 -2.01 7.47
C TYR A 181 -5.20 -3.27 7.43
N PHE A 182 -6.41 -3.19 6.88
CA PHE A 182 -7.38 -4.28 6.81
C PHE A 182 -7.40 -4.91 5.44
N LEU A 183 -7.41 -6.24 5.37
CA LEU A 183 -7.68 -6.95 4.13
C LEU A 183 -9.08 -6.54 3.64
N ASN A 184 -9.20 -6.14 2.38
CA ASN A 184 -10.39 -5.50 1.80
C ASN A 184 -11.75 -6.22 2.05
N HIS A 185 -11.75 -7.54 2.24
CA HIS A 185 -12.96 -8.30 2.55
C HIS A 185 -13.15 -8.61 4.04
N PHE A 186 -12.18 -8.29 4.89
CA PHE A 186 -12.16 -8.65 6.32
C PHE A 186 -13.31 -8.01 7.11
N LEU A 187 -13.50 -6.69 6.99
CA LEU A 187 -14.55 -5.98 7.72
C LEU A 187 -15.96 -6.17 7.10
N ASN A 188 -16.04 -6.68 5.88
CA ASN A 188 -17.32 -6.94 5.22
C ASN A 188 -18.06 -8.16 5.81
N HIS A 189 -17.34 -9.06 6.48
CA HIS A 189 -17.96 -10.19 7.18
C HIS A 189 -18.63 -9.79 8.50
N SER A 190 -18.13 -8.74 9.17
CA SER A 190 -18.68 -8.25 10.45
C SER A 190 -20.05 -7.56 10.31
N ASN A 191 -20.39 -7.08 9.10
CA ASN A 191 -21.66 -6.39 8.83
C ASN A 191 -22.81 -7.31 8.40
N LYS A 192 -22.62 -8.64 8.39
CA LYS A 192 -23.75 -9.58 8.25
C LYS A 192 -24.40 -9.84 9.62
N VAL A 193 -24.95 -8.79 10.23
CA VAL A 193 -25.97 -8.98 11.25
C VAL A 193 -27.15 -9.67 10.57
N LYS A 194 -27.41 -10.91 10.98
CA LYS A 194 -28.54 -11.72 10.54
C LYS A 194 -29.80 -10.99 11.00
N CYS A 195 -30.47 -10.25 10.11
CA CYS A 195 -31.85 -9.84 10.37
C CYS A 195 -32.67 -11.12 10.54
N SER A 196 -32.97 -11.49 11.79
CA SER A 196 -33.95 -12.51 12.11
C SER A 196 -35.30 -12.03 11.57
N LYS A 197 -35.92 -12.84 10.70
CA LYS A 197 -37.32 -12.63 10.34
C LYS A 197 -38.15 -12.69 11.62
N VAL A 198 -38.63 -11.56 12.09
CA VAL A 198 -39.77 -11.53 13.02
C VAL A 198 -41.02 -11.53 12.16
N VAL A 199 -41.78 -12.62 12.30
CA VAL A 199 -43.09 -12.82 11.67
C VAL A 199 -44.11 -11.87 12.30
N ASP A 200 -45.04 -11.43 11.46
CA ASP A 200 -46.04 -10.36 11.65
C ASP A 200 -46.70 -10.22 13.03
N MET A 201 -46.99 -8.97 13.39
CA MET A 201 -48.13 -8.63 14.25
C MET A 201 -48.90 -7.46 13.62
N ALA A 202 -50.06 -7.78 13.05
CA ALA A 202 -50.98 -6.83 12.45
C ALA A 202 -51.48 -5.81 13.48
N CYS A 203 -51.56 -4.54 13.09
CA CYS A 203 -52.25 -3.51 13.87
C CYS A 203 -53.48 -3.04 13.09
N HIS A 204 -54.65 -3.38 13.61
CA HIS A 204 -55.95 -2.90 13.15
C HIS A 204 -56.18 -1.43 13.57
N SER A 205 -56.79 -0.68 12.66
CA SER A 205 -57.40 0.67 12.76
C SER A 205 -57.72 1.26 14.15
N SER A 206 -57.39 2.55 14.38
CA SER A 206 -58.36 3.64 14.68
C SER A 206 -57.69 4.97 15.11
N HIS A 207 -58.13 6.07 14.47
CA HIS A 207 -58.14 7.50 14.85
C HIS A 207 -57.21 8.08 15.94
N ARG A 208 -56.32 9.03 15.57
CA ARG A 208 -56.46 10.49 15.82
C ARG A 208 -55.21 11.28 15.37
N ILE A 209 -55.46 12.50 14.94
CA ILE A 209 -54.56 13.53 14.41
C ILE A 209 -53.73 14.18 15.55
N SER A 210 -52.42 14.43 15.34
CA SER A 210 -51.78 15.70 15.75
C SER A 210 -50.35 15.85 15.19
N SER A 211 -50.19 16.89 14.36
CA SER A 211 -49.02 17.75 14.10
C SER A 211 -47.65 17.14 13.76
N CYS A 212 -47.30 17.22 12.47
CA CYS A 212 -45.97 16.98 11.93
C CYS A 212 -45.39 18.31 11.43
N THR A 213 -44.39 18.86 12.12
CA THR A 213 -43.67 20.06 11.66
C THR A 213 -42.56 19.63 10.71
N ARG A 214 -42.59 20.16 9.48
CA ARG A 214 -41.59 19.95 8.42
C ARG A 214 -40.33 20.77 8.70
N VAL A 215 -39.16 20.16 8.55
CA VAL A 215 -37.98 20.84 8.02
C VAL A 215 -37.39 19.96 6.92
N LEU A 216 -37.41 20.51 5.70
CA LEU A 216 -36.79 19.99 4.49
C LEU A 216 -35.38 20.55 4.39
N PHE A 217 -34.39 19.73 4.03
CA PHE A 217 -33.32 20.18 3.12
C PHE A 217 -32.86 19.03 2.21
N SER A 218 -32.57 19.44 0.98
CA SER A 218 -32.57 18.67 -0.27
C SER A 218 -31.23 18.01 -0.57
N ILE A 219 -31.28 16.86 -1.25
CA ILE A 219 -30.13 16.21 -1.89
C ILE A 219 -30.03 16.72 -3.34
N LEU A 220 -28.84 17.13 -3.78
CA LEU A 220 -28.49 17.34 -5.18
C LEU A 220 -27.34 16.39 -5.53
N PHE A 221 -27.58 15.47 -6.47
CA PHE A 221 -26.52 14.80 -7.23
C PHE A 221 -26.63 15.25 -8.69
N TYR A 222 -25.52 15.74 -9.23
CA TYR A 222 -25.37 16.02 -10.66
C TYR A 222 -24.46 14.93 -11.24
N SER A 223 -24.97 14.18 -12.22
CA SER A 223 -24.17 13.42 -13.18
C SER A 223 -24.66 13.80 -14.56
N LYS A 224 -23.75 14.24 -15.42
CA LYS A 224 -24.02 14.33 -16.85
C LYS A 224 -22.80 13.81 -17.60
N GLU A 225 -22.89 12.56 -18.04
CA GLU A 225 -22.05 12.03 -19.11
C GLU A 225 -22.64 12.40 -20.49
N LYS A 226 -21.71 12.42 -21.45
CA LYS A 226 -21.77 12.93 -22.82
C LYS A 226 -22.87 12.31 -23.69
N THR A 227 -23.36 13.14 -24.62
CA THR A 227 -23.21 12.88 -26.06
C THR A 227 -22.72 14.15 -26.73
#